data_AF-A0A2S9F2R6-F1
#
_entry.id   AF-A0A2S9F2R6-F1
#
_cell.length_a   1.000
_cell.length_b   1.000
_cell.length_c   1.000
_cell.angle_alpha   90.00
_cell.angle_beta   90.00
_cell.angle_gamma   90.00
#
_symmetry.space_group_name_H-M   'P 1'
#
loop_
_entity.id
_entity.type
_entity.pdbx_description
1 polymer ?
#
loop_
_entity_poly.entity_id
_entity_poly.type
_entity_poly.pdbx_seq_one_letter_code
_entity_poly.pdbx_strand_id
1 'polypeptide(L)'
;DRPRNMGDGWETRRRRDIGPDTHDAVIISFAAPADLVRIEIDTSYFVFNSSVAASVLGSRCSPDGQHGWAMVPFDVPVLGRTVLSPDARQVFRVDVPDITALRVAAYPDGGIARIRAIGTPTAEGARRLLDKWEGSA
;
A
#
# COMPACT_ATOMS: atom_id res chain seq x y z
N ASP A 1 -7.99 13.88 8.38
CA ASP A 1 -7.04 13.16 7.52
C ASP A 1 -7.51 13.16 6.06
N ARG A 2 -7.39 14.30 5.37
CA ARG A 2 -7.55 14.42 3.92
C ARG A 2 -6.36 15.24 3.41
N PRO A 3 -5.84 14.96 2.21
CA PRO A 3 -4.85 15.84 1.60
C PRO A 3 -5.44 17.24 1.44
N ARG A 4 -4.61 18.27 1.58
CA ARG A 4 -5.00 19.68 1.38
C ARG A 4 -4.42 20.24 0.09
N ASN A 5 -3.35 19.63 -0.40
CA ASN A 5 -2.69 19.93 -1.66
C ASN A 5 -1.84 18.72 -2.07
N MET A 6 -1.22 18.83 -3.25
CA MET A 6 -0.36 17.79 -3.84
C MET A 6 0.85 17.42 -2.97
N GLY A 7 1.41 18.38 -2.22
CA GLY A 7 2.59 18.18 -1.36
C GLY A 7 2.32 17.36 -0.11
N ASP A 8 1.06 17.08 0.22
CA ASP A 8 0.72 16.14 1.29
C ASP A 8 0.85 14.67 0.86
N GLY A 9 1.11 14.36 -0.43
CA GLY A 9 1.16 13.01 -1.01
C GLY A 9 2.55 12.44 -1.28
N TRP A 10 2.60 11.24 -1.86
CA TRP A 10 3.81 10.64 -2.43
C TRP A 10 3.83 10.88 -3.93
N GLU A 11 4.90 11.47 -4.46
CA GLU A 11 5.10 11.73 -5.89
C GLU A 11 6.50 11.27 -6.30
N THR A 12 6.61 10.60 -7.45
CA THR A 12 7.89 10.18 -8.00
C THR A 12 8.30 10.98 -9.24
N ARG A 13 9.61 10.97 -9.53
CA ARG A 13 10.16 11.65 -10.70
C ARG A 13 9.68 10.96 -11.98
N ARG A 14 9.27 11.76 -12.96
CA ARG A 14 8.95 11.30 -14.32
C ARG A 14 10.07 10.44 -14.92
N ARG A 15 9.73 9.24 -15.38
CA ARG A 15 10.62 8.33 -16.11
C ARG A 15 10.38 8.50 -17.62
N ARG A 16 11.47 8.45 -18.40
CA ARG A 16 11.42 8.64 -19.88
C ARG A 16 11.65 7.34 -20.64
N ASP A 17 12.49 6.46 -20.11
CA ASP A 17 12.74 5.13 -20.67
C ASP A 17 11.89 4.11 -19.92
N ILE A 18 10.65 3.91 -20.38
CA ILE A 18 9.65 3.07 -19.70
C ILE A 18 9.26 1.87 -20.57
N GLY A 19 9.21 0.70 -19.93
CA GLY A 19 8.57 -0.50 -20.46
C GLY A 19 7.18 -0.70 -19.83
N PRO A 20 6.42 -1.71 -20.27
CA PRO A 20 5.07 -1.95 -19.77
C PRO A 20 5.02 -2.17 -18.25
N ASP A 21 6.08 -2.74 -17.66
CA ASP A 21 6.15 -3.09 -16.24
C ASP A 21 6.99 -2.13 -15.38
N THR A 22 7.49 -1.04 -15.97
CA THR A 22 8.20 0.00 -15.19
C THR A 22 7.26 0.62 -14.17
N HIS A 23 7.71 0.74 -12.92
CA HIS A 23 6.97 1.36 -11.83
C HIS A 23 7.90 1.84 -10.72
N ASP A 24 7.42 2.78 -9.91
CA ASP A 24 7.93 3.00 -8.56
C ASP A 24 7.05 2.27 -7.54
N ALA A 25 7.60 1.92 -6.38
CA ALA A 25 6.85 1.21 -5.36
C ALA A 25 7.13 1.73 -3.95
N VAL A 26 6.12 1.59 -3.10
CA VAL A 26 6.23 1.79 -1.66
C VAL A 26 5.86 0.50 -0.93
N ILE A 27 6.57 0.23 0.16
CA ILE A 27 6.24 -0.87 1.09
C ILE A 27 5.58 -0.25 2.33
N ILE A 28 4.44 -0.81 2.73
CA ILE A 28 3.68 -0.40 3.90
C ILE A 28 3.64 -1.59 4.86
N SER A 29 4.29 -1.45 6.01
CA SER A 29 4.29 -2.47 7.07
C SER A 29 3.11 -2.30 8.00
N PHE A 30 2.45 -3.39 8.37
CA PHE A 30 1.41 -3.34 9.39
C PHE A 30 2.00 -3.57 10.77
N ALA A 31 1.36 -2.99 11.79
CA ALA A 31 1.77 -3.17 13.18
C ALA A 31 1.53 -4.62 13.67
N ALA A 32 0.59 -5.31 13.02
CA ALA A 32 0.18 -6.68 13.26
C ALA A 32 -0.48 -7.28 11.99
N PRO A 33 -0.51 -8.62 11.84
CA PRO A 33 -1.24 -9.27 10.75
C PRO A 33 -2.72 -8.90 10.75
N ALA A 34 -3.30 -8.70 9.56
CA ALA A 34 -4.68 -8.27 9.38
C ALA A 34 -5.35 -8.90 8.16
N ASP A 35 -6.66 -9.15 8.28
CA ASP A 35 -7.54 -9.58 7.21
C ASP A 35 -8.10 -8.34 6.50
N LEU A 36 -7.72 -8.16 5.23
CA LEU A 36 -8.07 -6.98 4.44
C LEU A 36 -9.41 -7.16 3.72
N VAL A 37 -10.26 -6.15 3.82
CA VAL A 37 -11.57 -6.10 3.15
C VAL A 37 -11.69 -4.98 2.12
N ARG A 38 -10.86 -3.94 2.23
CA ARG A 38 -10.81 -2.85 1.25
C ARG A 38 -9.40 -2.29 1.09
N ILE A 39 -9.06 -1.94 -0.14
CA ILE A 39 -7.96 -1.04 -0.47
C ILE A 39 -8.54 0.25 -0.98
N GLU A 40 -7.99 1.36 -0.55
CA GLU A 40 -8.29 2.68 -1.08
C GLU A 40 -7.03 3.32 -1.64
N ILE A 41 -7.15 3.85 -2.85
CA ILE A 41 -6.13 4.65 -3.52
C ILE A 41 -6.74 6.00 -3.82
N ASP A 42 -6.17 7.03 -3.21
CA ASP A 42 -6.60 8.41 -3.32
C ASP A 42 -5.56 9.19 -4.14
N THR A 43 -5.98 9.72 -5.29
CA THR A 43 -5.17 10.55 -6.19
C THR A 43 -5.56 12.03 -6.11
N SER A 44 -6.29 12.45 -5.06
CA SER A 44 -6.70 13.84 -4.88
C SER A 44 -5.52 14.81 -5.02
N TYR A 45 -5.74 15.95 -5.68
CA TYR A 45 -4.77 16.99 -6.03
C TYR A 45 -3.70 16.59 -7.07
N PHE A 46 -3.68 15.35 -7.53
CA PHE A 46 -2.86 14.93 -8.69
C PHE A 46 -3.73 14.90 -9.95
N VAL A 47 -3.88 16.07 -10.58
CA VAL A 47 -4.76 16.24 -11.75
C VAL A 47 -4.08 15.81 -13.06
N PHE A 48 -2.79 16.14 -13.22
CA PHE A 48 -2.03 15.91 -14.47
C PHE A 48 -0.83 14.97 -14.29
N ASN A 49 -0.58 14.56 -13.06
CA ASN A 49 0.59 13.79 -12.64
C ASN A 49 0.23 12.67 -11.66
N SER A 50 -1.04 12.24 -11.57
CA SER A 50 -1.37 11.03 -10.83
C SER A 50 -0.73 9.81 -11.49
N SER A 51 -0.45 8.78 -10.69
CA SER A 51 -0.14 7.47 -11.25
C SER A 51 -1.30 6.99 -12.10
N VAL A 52 -0.99 6.52 -13.32
CA VAL A 52 -2.01 6.09 -14.30
C VAL A 52 -2.65 4.78 -13.88
N ALA A 53 -1.84 3.87 -13.33
CA ALA A 53 -2.32 2.62 -12.78
C ALA A 53 -1.56 2.28 -11.50
N ALA A 54 -2.18 1.44 -10.67
CA ALA A 54 -1.52 0.85 -9.52
C ALA A 54 -1.85 -0.64 -9.38
N SER A 55 -0.96 -1.37 -8.74
CA SER A 55 -1.20 -2.75 -8.29
C SER A 55 -0.76 -2.89 -6.84
N VAL A 56 -1.32 -3.89 -6.15
CA VAL A 56 -1.00 -4.17 -4.75
C VAL A 56 -0.74 -5.65 -4.59
N LEU A 57 0.45 -5.95 -4.05
CA LEU A 57 0.83 -7.27 -3.60
C LEU A 57 0.99 -7.26 -2.08
N GLY A 58 0.54 -8.32 -1.43
CA GLY A 58 0.67 -8.53 0.01
C GLY A 58 1.82 -9.48 0.34
N SER A 59 2.28 -9.39 1.58
CA SER A 59 3.15 -10.37 2.22
C SER A 59 2.48 -10.90 3.48
N ARG A 60 2.61 -12.20 3.74
CA ARG A 60 2.31 -12.81 5.05
C ARG A 60 3.55 -12.92 5.95
N CYS A 61 4.69 -12.49 5.44
CA CYS A 61 5.96 -12.50 6.14
C CYS A 61 6.33 -11.08 6.56
N SER A 62 6.65 -10.91 7.85
CA SER A 62 7.34 -9.72 8.34
C SER A 62 8.84 -9.83 8.05
N PRO A 63 9.54 -8.72 7.80
CA PRO A 63 10.99 -8.74 7.63
C PRO A 63 11.64 -9.25 8.92
N ASP A 64 12.67 -10.07 8.77
CA ASP A 64 13.53 -10.39 9.90
C ASP A 64 14.53 -9.25 10.14
N GLY A 65 15.12 -9.21 11.35
CA GLY A 65 16.08 -8.20 11.74
C GLY A 65 17.44 -8.29 11.02
N GLN A 66 17.69 -9.33 10.20
CA GLN A 66 18.96 -9.56 9.51
C GLN A 66 18.93 -9.11 8.04
N HIS A 67 17.83 -9.35 7.34
CA HIS A 67 17.68 -9.19 5.90
C HIS A 67 16.77 -8.02 5.51
N GLY A 68 15.95 -7.52 6.45
CA GLY A 68 15.10 -6.35 6.26
C GLY A 68 14.04 -6.52 5.16
N TRP A 69 13.48 -5.40 4.69
CA TRP A 69 12.36 -5.38 3.73
C TRP A 69 12.70 -5.90 2.33
N ALA A 70 13.98 -5.97 1.98
CA ALA A 70 14.41 -6.39 0.64
C ALA A 70 14.13 -7.87 0.35
N MET A 71 14.11 -8.71 1.38
CA MET A 71 13.90 -10.17 1.26
C MET A 71 12.47 -10.62 1.56
N VAL A 72 11.56 -9.68 1.86
CA VAL A 72 10.15 -10.01 2.10
C VAL A 72 9.48 -10.39 0.77
N PRO A 73 8.90 -11.61 0.65
CA PRO A 73 8.16 -11.98 -0.55
C PRO A 73 6.84 -11.21 -0.61
N PHE A 74 6.58 -10.58 -1.75
CA PHE A 74 5.28 -9.96 -2.05
C PHE A 74 4.63 -10.75 -3.17
N ASP A 75 4.06 -11.89 -2.81
CA ASP A 75 3.52 -12.93 -3.70
C ASP A 75 2.00 -13.11 -3.57
N VAL A 76 1.36 -12.48 -2.58
CA VAL A 76 -0.10 -12.54 -2.39
C VAL A 76 -0.78 -11.47 -3.25
N PRO A 77 -1.62 -11.81 -4.24
CA PRO A 77 -2.35 -10.81 -5.01
C PRO A 77 -3.40 -10.12 -4.14
N VAL A 78 -3.34 -8.79 -4.01
CA VAL A 78 -4.33 -8.00 -3.27
C VAL A 78 -5.18 -7.15 -4.21
N LEU A 79 -4.55 -6.45 -5.15
CA LEU A 79 -5.22 -5.69 -6.20
C LEU A 79 -4.44 -5.85 -7.49
N GLY A 80 -5.08 -6.39 -8.53
CA GLY A 80 -4.51 -6.44 -9.88
C GLY A 80 -4.21 -5.05 -10.42
N ARG A 81 -3.37 -4.95 -11.46
CA ARG A 81 -3.05 -3.67 -12.09
C ARG A 81 -4.33 -2.99 -12.58
N THR A 82 -4.66 -1.88 -11.95
CA THR A 82 -5.92 -1.17 -12.13
C THR A 82 -5.65 0.25 -12.59
N VAL A 83 -6.32 0.70 -13.63
CA VAL A 83 -6.27 2.08 -14.10
C VAL A 83 -6.97 2.97 -13.08
N LEU A 84 -6.31 4.07 -12.71
CA LEU A 84 -6.80 5.02 -11.73
C LEU A 84 -7.35 6.26 -12.43
N SER A 85 -8.43 6.81 -11.88
CA SER A 85 -8.85 8.17 -12.22
C SER A 85 -7.95 9.21 -11.52
N PRO A 86 -7.58 10.32 -12.20
CA PRO A 86 -6.91 11.45 -11.56
C PRO A 86 -7.87 12.17 -10.61
N ASP A 87 -7.31 12.85 -9.60
CA ASP A 87 -8.05 13.64 -8.62
C ASP A 87 -9.27 12.91 -8.01
N ALA A 88 -9.09 11.63 -7.70
CA ALA A 88 -10.20 10.77 -7.31
C ALA A 88 -9.83 9.85 -6.14
N ARG A 89 -10.81 9.62 -5.27
CA ARG A 89 -10.75 8.59 -4.24
C ARG A 89 -11.41 7.32 -4.76
N GLN A 90 -10.62 6.27 -4.92
CA GLN A 90 -11.09 4.99 -5.45
C GLN A 90 -10.98 3.91 -4.37
N VAL A 91 -12.07 3.18 -4.15
CA VAL A 91 -12.17 2.13 -3.14
C VAL A 91 -12.44 0.81 -3.83
N PHE A 92 -11.58 -0.16 -3.57
CA PHE A 92 -11.63 -1.51 -4.11
C PHE A 92 -11.98 -2.48 -2.98
N ARG A 93 -13.01 -3.30 -3.19
CA ARG A 93 -13.28 -4.43 -2.29
C ARG A 93 -12.23 -5.51 -2.53
N VAL A 94 -11.68 -6.03 -1.47
CA VAL A 94 -10.75 -7.16 -1.46
C VAL A 94 -11.20 -8.14 -0.39
N ASP A 95 -10.69 -9.36 -0.43
CA ASP A 95 -10.90 -10.36 0.62
C ASP A 95 -9.61 -11.17 0.73
N VAL A 96 -8.66 -10.65 1.51
CA VAL A 96 -7.31 -11.21 1.59
C VAL A 96 -6.87 -11.32 3.04
N PRO A 97 -6.79 -12.55 3.58
CA PRO A 97 -6.46 -12.76 4.98
C PRO A 97 -4.96 -12.73 5.24
N ASP A 98 -4.63 -12.49 6.51
CA ASP A 98 -3.31 -12.67 7.10
C ASP A 98 -2.18 -11.85 6.44
N ILE A 99 -2.47 -10.59 6.09
CA ILE A 99 -1.49 -9.68 5.51
C ILE A 99 -0.71 -8.95 6.59
N THR A 100 0.62 -8.91 6.44
CA THR A 100 1.54 -8.20 7.35
C THR A 100 2.20 -7.00 6.70
N ALA A 101 2.25 -6.93 5.37
CA ALA A 101 2.73 -5.78 4.63
C ALA A 101 2.14 -5.74 3.22
N LEU A 102 2.13 -4.55 2.63
CA LEU A 102 1.76 -4.33 1.23
C LEU A 102 2.93 -3.73 0.46
N ARG A 103 3.10 -4.15 -0.79
CA ARG A 103 3.88 -3.45 -1.81
C ARG A 103 2.89 -2.86 -2.81
N VAL A 104 2.86 -1.54 -2.87
CA VAL A 104 2.01 -0.79 -3.81
C VAL A 104 2.90 -0.27 -4.93
N ALA A 105 2.63 -0.73 -6.15
CA ALA A 105 3.33 -0.31 -7.35
C ALA A 105 2.51 0.75 -8.10
N ALA A 106 3.16 1.86 -8.46
CA ALA A 106 2.61 2.98 -9.22
C ALA A 106 3.23 3.01 -10.62
N TYR A 107 2.40 2.87 -11.66
CA TYR A 107 2.86 2.69 -13.03
C TYR A 107 2.63 3.93 -13.91
N PRO A 108 3.63 4.35 -14.72
CA PRO A 108 5.07 4.04 -14.57
C PRO A 108 5.76 4.88 -13.48
N ASP A 109 5.13 5.99 -13.13
CA ASP A 109 5.51 6.99 -12.15
C ASP A 109 4.25 7.80 -11.79
N GLY A 110 4.41 8.86 -11.00
CA GLY A 110 3.36 9.84 -10.70
C GLY A 110 3.07 9.93 -9.21
N GLY A 111 1.90 10.49 -8.89
CA GLY A 111 1.50 10.79 -7.53
C GLY A 111 0.29 10.02 -7.02
N ILE A 112 0.35 9.69 -5.74
CA ILE A 112 -0.73 9.14 -4.93
C ILE A 112 -0.80 9.93 -3.63
N ALA A 113 -1.97 10.48 -3.32
CA ALA A 113 -2.16 11.27 -2.11
C ALA A 113 -2.26 10.39 -0.86
N ARG A 114 -3.07 9.32 -0.88
CA ARG A 114 -3.20 8.37 0.24
C ARG A 114 -3.40 6.96 -0.26
N ILE A 115 -2.87 6.02 0.52
CA ILE A 115 -3.16 4.59 0.42
C ILE A 115 -3.74 4.18 1.77
N ARG A 116 -4.89 3.49 1.75
CA ARG A 116 -5.46 2.91 2.98
C ARG A 116 -5.73 1.43 2.76
N ALA A 117 -5.22 0.61 3.67
CA ALA A 117 -5.58 -0.78 3.78
C ALA A 117 -6.55 -0.91 4.96
N ILE A 118 -7.78 -1.33 4.69
CA ILE A 118 -8.84 -1.42 5.69
C ILE A 118 -9.15 -2.90 5.92
N GLY A 119 -9.11 -3.29 7.18
CA GLY A 119 -9.27 -4.66 7.61
C GLY A 119 -9.40 -4.76 9.12
N THR A 120 -9.41 -5.99 9.62
CA THR A 120 -9.40 -6.32 11.04
C THR A 120 -8.12 -7.08 11.38
N PRO A 121 -7.47 -6.83 12.53
CA PRO A 121 -6.37 -7.69 12.96
C PRO A 121 -6.81 -9.15 13.01
N THR A 122 -5.93 -10.08 12.64
CA THR A 122 -6.17 -11.51 12.88
C THR A 122 -6.22 -11.76 14.39
N ALA A 123 -6.65 -12.95 14.83
CA ALA A 123 -6.61 -13.30 16.25
C ALA A 123 -5.20 -13.17 16.84
N GLU A 124 -4.18 -13.61 16.08
CA GLU A 124 -2.79 -13.40 16.45
C GLU A 124 -2.41 -11.91 16.45
N GLY A 125 -2.83 -11.17 15.41
CA GLY A 125 -2.56 -9.75 15.30
C GLY A 125 -3.13 -8.93 16.45
N ALA A 126 -4.37 -9.21 16.86
CA ALA A 126 -5.00 -8.59 18.02
C ALA A 126 -4.20 -8.88 19.30
N ARG A 127 -3.76 -10.13 19.51
CA ARG A 127 -2.90 -10.48 20.65
C ARG A 127 -1.58 -9.70 20.63
N ARG A 128 -0.89 -9.62 19.48
CA ARG A 128 0.36 -8.86 19.34
C ARG A 128 0.18 -7.36 19.65
N LEU A 129 -0.96 -6.78 19.29
CA LEU A 129 -1.25 -5.37 19.60
C LEU A 129 -1.50 -5.16 21.10
N LEU A 130 -2.20 -6.08 21.76
CA LEU A 130 -2.41 -6.05 23.21
C LEU A 130 -1.08 -6.20 23.96
N ASP A 131 -0.26 -7.18 23.60
CA ASP A 131 1.06 -7.40 24.22
C ASP A 131 1.95 -6.13 24.12
N LYS A 132 1.92 -5.44 22.97
CA LYS A 132 2.64 -4.17 22.77
C LYS A 132 2.09 -3.03 23.62
N TRP A 133 0.76 -2.94 23.76
CA TRP A 133 0.10 -1.92 24.58
C TRP A 133 0.47 -2.10 26.05
N GLU A 134 0.34 -3.31 26.57
CA GLU A 134 0.67 -3.64 27.97
C GLU A 134 2.16 -3.45 28.27
N GLY A 135 3.04 -3.83 27.34
CA GLY A 135 4.50 -3.62 27.50
C GLY A 135 4.96 -2.16 27.33
N SER A 136 4.07 -1.25 26.95
CA SER A 136 4.34 0.19 26.83
C SER A 136 3.86 1.01 28.04
N ALA A 137 3.12 0.38 28.96
CA ALA A 137 2.66 0.95 30.21
C ALA A 137 3.69 0.75 31.33
#